data_AF-A0A4Y8L1I0-F1
#
_entry.id   AF-A0A4Y8L1I0-F1
#
_cell.length_a   1.000
_cell.length_b   1.000
_cell.length_c   1.000
_cell.angle_alpha   90.00
_cell.angle_beta   90.00
_cell.angle_gamma   90.00
#
_symmetry.space_group_name_H-M   'P 1'
#
loop_
_entity.id
_entity.type
_entity.pdbx_description
1 polymer ?
#
loop_
_entity_poly.entity_id
_entity_poly.type
_entity_poly.pdbx_seq_one_letter_code
_entity_poly.pdbx_strand_id
1 'polypeptide(L)'
;MSKNKRKKRGWMIGGIVVVAAVAIAGPLFAAEDQGERKTEEVLEETVTTYNYFSGNLSPAERTVVRADQMDTLTIVVEEGQEVSEGDVLAEGSQSTITAPESGTVHGVQAEDGPVTQGAPLMEIVDYQSLQAIVQIDESDIGSVSEGDEMTVRISASGEEVTGTIVTVSNEASANQTPSARAYFTAEVELEKLEGMRAGMTVEAMMVRDESVQVPTLSLDGIEYDDQDQAFVWVENDEGDLEKRFVETGLTDGMRIEITEGLSPGDRIVIEETSAGGGFAPPMMGGGGQ
;
A
#
# COMPACT_ATOMS: atom_id res chain seq x y z
N MET A 1 3.74 55.40 59.38
CA MET A 1 2.59 55.78 60.24
C MET A 1 1.78 56.87 59.54
N SER A 2 0.49 56.59 59.22
CA SER A 2 -0.69 57.51 59.27
C SER A 2 -0.55 58.91 58.64
N LYS A 3 -1.32 59.40 57.64
CA LYS A 3 -2.78 59.43 57.37
C LYS A 3 -2.96 60.11 55.98
N ASN A 4 -3.71 59.59 55.01
CA ASN A 4 -5.18 59.64 54.80
C ASN A 4 -5.76 60.96 54.20
N LYS A 5 -6.37 60.82 52.99
CA LYS A 5 -7.64 61.43 52.47
C LYS A 5 -7.67 62.97 52.19
N ARG A 6 -8.40 63.55 51.20
CA ARG A 6 -9.54 63.13 50.34
C ARG A 6 -9.86 64.21 49.24
N LYS A 7 -10.40 63.72 48.10
CA LYS A 7 -11.35 64.28 47.08
C LYS A 7 -12.05 65.66 47.25
N LYS A 8 -12.25 66.39 46.12
CA LYS A 8 -13.53 66.64 45.35
C LYS A 8 -13.31 67.67 44.20
N ARG A 9 -13.64 67.39 42.90
CA ARG A 9 -14.84 67.77 42.06
C ARG A 9 -15.15 69.27 41.97
N GLY A 10 -15.53 69.93 40.85
CA GLY A 10 -15.85 69.62 39.43
C GLY A 10 -15.64 70.89 38.57
N TRP A 11 -15.81 70.95 37.23
CA TRP A 11 -17.09 70.99 36.47
C TRP A 11 -16.79 70.93 34.95
N MET A 12 -17.82 70.69 34.14
CA MET A 12 -17.81 70.24 32.73
C MET A 12 -18.66 71.19 31.87
N ILE A 13 -18.18 71.65 30.71
CA ILE A 13 -18.91 72.13 29.50
C ILE A 13 -17.90 71.95 28.34
N GLY A 14 -18.13 71.31 27.18
CA GLY A 14 -19.32 71.06 26.38
C GLY A 14 -19.12 71.74 25.02
N GLY A 15 -18.66 71.02 23.99
CA GLY A 15 -18.40 71.55 22.64
C GLY A 15 -18.41 70.46 21.56
N ILE A 16 -19.44 70.51 20.72
CA ILE A 16 -19.75 69.60 19.60
C ILE A 16 -18.80 69.87 18.42
N VAL A 17 -18.19 68.83 17.85
CA VAL A 17 -17.48 68.91 16.55
C VAL A 17 -18.30 68.18 15.50
N VAL A 18 -18.70 68.92 14.47
CA VAL A 18 -19.42 68.44 13.29
C VAL A 18 -18.43 67.83 12.31
N VAL A 19 -18.75 66.62 11.85
CA VAL A 19 -18.04 65.85 10.83
C VAL A 19 -18.33 66.43 9.44
N ALA A 20 -17.30 66.65 8.62
CA ALA A 20 -17.43 66.85 7.19
C ALA A 20 -16.44 65.93 6.47
N ALA A 21 -16.95 64.79 5.99
CA ALA A 21 -16.24 63.91 5.08
C ALA A 21 -16.57 64.34 3.64
N VAL A 22 -15.55 64.75 2.89
CA VAL A 22 -15.66 65.02 1.45
C VAL A 22 -15.45 63.68 0.72
N ALA A 23 -16.51 63.16 0.11
CA ALA A 23 -16.46 62.01 -0.78
C ALA A 23 -16.07 62.50 -2.18
N ILE A 24 -14.92 62.05 -2.70
CA ILE A 24 -14.58 62.15 -4.12
C ILE A 24 -15.02 60.83 -4.76
N ALA A 25 -16.10 60.90 -5.53
CA ALA A 25 -16.58 59.79 -6.35
C ALA A 25 -15.73 59.68 -7.62
N GLY A 26 -14.78 58.75 -7.65
CA GLY A 26 -14.20 58.21 -8.88
C GLY A 26 -15.09 57.07 -9.41
N PRO A 27 -15.11 56.80 -10.73
CA PRO A 27 -15.95 55.76 -11.28
C PRO A 27 -15.53 54.40 -10.69
N LEU A 28 -16.50 53.78 -10.03
CA LEU A 28 -16.45 52.43 -9.51
C LEU A 28 -16.43 51.47 -10.72
N PHE A 29 -15.25 51.19 -11.26
CA PHE A 29 -15.08 49.98 -12.06
C PHE A 29 -15.16 48.82 -11.06
N ALA A 30 -16.30 48.14 -11.06
CA ALA A 30 -16.38 46.81 -10.48
C ALA A 30 -15.40 45.94 -11.27
N ALA A 31 -14.25 45.65 -10.68
CA ALA A 31 -13.51 44.47 -11.07
C ALA A 31 -14.44 43.31 -10.75
N GLU A 32 -14.96 42.67 -11.80
CA GLU A 32 -15.64 41.40 -11.71
C GLU A 32 -14.69 40.45 -10.98
N ASP A 33 -15.10 39.98 -9.81
CA ASP A 33 -14.42 38.97 -9.03
C ASP A 33 -14.51 37.66 -9.81
N GLN A 34 -13.66 37.52 -10.82
CA GLN A 34 -13.43 36.25 -11.50
C GLN A 34 -12.78 35.36 -10.47
N GLY A 35 -13.55 34.41 -9.92
CA GLY A 35 -13.07 33.48 -8.89
C GLY A 35 -11.71 32.93 -9.28
N GLU A 36 -10.77 32.93 -8.32
CA GLU A 36 -9.40 32.47 -8.52
C GLU A 36 -9.42 31.08 -9.15
N ARG A 37 -9.12 31.01 -10.46
CA ARG A 37 -9.01 29.74 -11.19
C ARG A 37 -7.87 28.94 -10.59
N LYS A 38 -8.12 27.68 -10.25
CA LYS A 38 -7.06 26.77 -9.81
C LYS A 38 -6.15 26.53 -11.01
N THR A 39 -4.86 26.82 -10.84
CA THR A 39 -3.84 26.59 -11.87
C THR A 39 -2.82 25.59 -11.37
N GLU A 40 -2.27 24.80 -12.28
CA GLU A 40 -1.15 23.90 -12.03
C GLU A 40 -0.09 24.11 -13.10
N GLU A 41 1.17 23.99 -12.70
CA GLU A 41 2.31 24.00 -13.60
C GLU A 41 2.71 22.55 -13.90
N VAL A 42 2.99 22.24 -15.17
CA VAL A 42 3.50 20.94 -15.58
C VAL A 42 4.89 20.77 -15.00
N LEU A 43 5.07 19.74 -14.18
CA LEU A 43 6.34 19.46 -13.51
C LEU A 43 7.13 18.41 -14.29
N GLU A 44 8.42 18.30 -13.99
CA GLU A 44 9.26 17.20 -14.46
C GLU A 44 9.48 16.24 -13.28
N GLU A 45 8.83 15.08 -13.33
CA GLU A 45 8.81 14.12 -12.22
C GLU A 45 8.97 12.68 -12.73
N THR A 46 9.22 11.75 -11.82
CA THR A 46 9.18 10.31 -12.12
C THR A 46 7.79 9.79 -11.77
N VAL A 47 7.15 9.10 -12.71
CA VAL A 47 5.88 8.39 -12.47
C VAL A 47 6.19 6.90 -12.40
N THR A 48 5.82 6.28 -11.28
CA THR A 48 6.06 4.85 -11.03
C THR A 48 4.74 4.17 -10.75
N THR A 49 4.48 3.07 -11.43
CA THR A 49 3.32 2.21 -11.17
C THR A 49 3.75 0.96 -10.44
N TYR A 50 2.84 0.39 -9.66
CA TYR A 50 3.13 -0.76 -8.80
C TYR A 50 2.16 -1.90 -9.03
N ASN A 51 2.67 -3.12 -8.94
CA ASN A 51 1.89 -4.32 -8.73
C ASN A 51 1.85 -4.65 -7.24
N TYR A 52 0.69 -5.11 -6.77
CA TYR A 52 0.47 -5.52 -5.40
C TYR A 52 0.11 -7.00 -5.34
N PHE A 53 0.83 -7.74 -4.50
CA PHE A 53 0.65 -9.17 -4.32
C PHE A 53 0.34 -9.45 -2.85
N SER A 54 -0.59 -10.38 -2.60
CA SER A 54 -0.91 -10.81 -1.25
C SER A 54 -0.20 -12.12 -0.92
N GLY A 55 0.18 -12.30 0.33
CA GLY A 55 0.90 -13.50 0.75
C GLY A 55 0.91 -13.71 2.25
N ASN A 56 1.79 -14.60 2.69
CA ASN A 56 2.06 -14.82 4.10
C ASN A 56 3.55 -15.07 4.37
N LEU A 57 3.97 -14.81 5.60
CA LEU A 57 5.25 -15.28 6.10
C LEU A 57 5.22 -16.80 6.25
N SER A 58 6.30 -17.45 5.83
CA SER A 58 6.53 -18.88 6.00
C SER A 58 7.96 -19.09 6.51
N PRO A 59 8.21 -20.14 7.32
CA PRO A 59 9.55 -20.64 7.54
C PRO A 59 10.22 -20.92 6.20
N ALA A 60 11.48 -20.52 6.05
CA ALA A 60 12.29 -20.85 4.88
C ALA A 60 12.57 -22.36 4.82
N GLU A 61 12.86 -22.96 5.98
CA GLU A 61 13.20 -24.38 6.09
C GLU A 61 12.24 -25.12 7.02
N ARG A 62 11.85 -26.31 6.57
CA ARG A 62 11.00 -27.25 7.30
C ARG A 62 11.40 -28.66 6.93
N THR A 63 11.88 -29.42 7.91
CA THR A 63 12.28 -30.80 7.70
C THR A 63 11.34 -31.76 8.42
N VAL A 64 10.72 -32.66 7.65
CA VAL A 64 9.93 -33.76 8.21
C VAL A 64 10.88 -34.88 8.64
N VAL A 65 10.94 -35.14 9.94
CA VAL A 65 11.69 -36.25 10.52
C VAL A 65 10.88 -37.53 10.36
N ARG A 66 11.52 -38.58 9.84
CA ARG A 66 10.87 -39.86 9.55
C ARG A 66 11.58 -41.01 10.23
N ALA A 67 10.87 -42.10 10.48
CA ALA A 67 11.46 -43.33 10.96
C ALA A 67 12.32 -43.98 9.87
N ASP A 68 13.60 -44.22 10.16
CA ASP A 68 14.54 -44.85 9.21
C ASP A 68 14.20 -46.31 8.91
N GLN A 69 13.59 -47.00 9.88
CA GLN A 69 13.26 -48.41 9.83
C GLN A 69 12.03 -48.70 10.70
N MET A 70 11.54 -49.93 10.62
CA MET A 70 10.54 -50.42 11.56
C MET A 70 11.18 -50.56 12.95
N ASP A 71 10.63 -49.89 13.95
CA ASP A 71 11.14 -49.91 15.33
C ASP A 71 9.97 -49.60 16.30
N THR A 72 10.19 -49.80 17.59
CA THR A 72 9.35 -49.22 18.65
C THR A 72 10.06 -48.01 19.20
N LEU A 73 9.49 -46.82 18.97
CA LEU A 73 10.08 -45.55 19.37
C LEU A 73 9.36 -44.97 20.60
N THR A 74 10.13 -44.27 21.43
CA THR A 74 9.65 -43.36 22.48
C THR A 74 10.08 -41.95 22.11
N ILE A 75 9.12 -41.04 21.99
CA ILE A 75 9.40 -39.64 21.65
C ILE A 75 9.89 -38.93 22.91
N VAL A 76 11.05 -38.27 22.82
CA VAL A 76 11.69 -37.62 23.99
C VAL A 76 11.61 -36.09 23.95
N VAL A 77 10.87 -35.55 22.99
CA VAL A 77 10.67 -34.11 22.78
C VAL A 77 9.19 -33.75 22.77
N GLU A 78 8.89 -32.48 23.05
CA GLU A 78 7.52 -31.97 23.07
C GLU A 78 7.28 -30.92 21.97
N GLU A 79 6.02 -30.71 21.60
CA GLU A 79 5.61 -29.66 20.66
C GLU A 79 6.10 -28.29 21.14
N GLY A 80 6.78 -27.54 20.28
CA GLY A 80 7.34 -26.22 20.59
C GLY A 80 8.70 -26.25 21.28
N GLN A 81 9.31 -27.43 21.50
CA GLN A 81 10.66 -27.54 22.03
C GLN A 81 11.71 -27.10 21.00
N GLU A 82 12.66 -26.26 21.43
CA GLU A 82 13.85 -25.94 20.64
C GLU A 82 14.87 -27.08 20.71
N VAL A 83 15.39 -27.48 19.55
CA VAL A 83 16.39 -28.54 19.39
C VAL A 83 17.54 -28.05 18.52
N SER A 84 18.74 -28.56 18.76
CA SER A 84 19.93 -28.35 17.95
C SER A 84 20.20 -29.57 17.07
N GLU A 85 20.93 -29.38 15.96
CA GLU A 85 21.39 -30.49 15.13
C GLU A 85 22.07 -31.58 15.98
N GLY A 86 21.63 -32.83 15.83
CA GLY A 86 22.12 -33.98 16.56
C GLY A 86 21.43 -34.27 17.91
N ASP A 87 20.54 -33.40 18.40
CA ASP A 87 19.76 -33.67 19.61
C ASP A 87 18.85 -34.89 19.41
N VAL A 88 18.70 -35.71 20.44
CA VAL A 88 17.85 -36.90 20.37
C VAL A 88 16.38 -36.50 20.37
N LEU A 89 15.65 -36.90 19.33
CA LEU A 89 14.22 -36.65 19.15
C LEU A 89 13.37 -37.85 19.58
N ALA A 90 13.86 -39.06 19.32
CA ALA A 90 13.22 -40.29 19.73
C ALA A 90 14.24 -41.41 19.99
N GLU A 91 13.97 -42.23 20.99
CA GLU A 91 14.75 -43.41 21.32
C GLU A 91 14.01 -44.67 20.89
N GLY A 92 14.66 -45.49 20.08
CA GLY A 92 14.14 -46.76 19.60
C GLY A 92 14.79 -47.96 20.27
N SER A 93 14.19 -49.13 20.07
CA SER A 93 14.79 -50.39 20.51
C SER A 93 16.00 -50.79 19.66
N GLN A 94 16.06 -50.27 18.42
CA GLN A 94 17.10 -50.62 17.45
C GLN A 94 17.77 -49.38 16.82
N SER A 95 17.23 -48.18 17.04
CA SER A 95 17.69 -46.93 16.42
C SER A 95 17.53 -45.74 17.36
N THR A 96 18.20 -44.63 17.06
CA THR A 96 18.02 -43.35 17.75
C THR A 96 17.79 -42.30 16.67
N ILE A 97 16.68 -41.57 16.77
CA ILE A 97 16.34 -40.51 15.83
C ILE A 97 16.86 -39.21 16.40
N THR A 98 17.67 -38.50 15.62
CA THR A 98 18.25 -37.21 16.00
C THR A 98 17.73 -36.08 15.12
N ALA A 99 17.82 -34.85 15.61
CA ALA A 99 17.46 -33.66 14.86
C ALA A 99 18.41 -33.47 13.67
N PRO A 100 17.90 -33.38 12.44
CA PRO A 100 18.73 -33.16 11.25
C PRO A 100 19.28 -31.74 11.17
N GLU A 101 18.66 -30.79 11.86
CA GLU A 101 19.00 -29.38 11.89
C GLU A 101 18.55 -28.73 13.21
N SER A 102 18.96 -27.49 13.44
CA SER A 102 18.49 -26.73 14.60
C SER A 102 17.15 -26.07 14.27
N GLY A 103 16.21 -26.09 15.22
CA GLY A 103 14.90 -25.50 15.00
C GLY A 103 13.93 -25.79 16.13
N THR A 104 12.64 -25.60 15.86
CA THR A 104 11.56 -25.89 16.80
C THR A 104 10.77 -27.12 16.36
N VAL A 105 10.48 -28.02 17.29
CA VAL A 105 9.64 -29.20 17.06
C VAL A 105 8.20 -28.76 16.80
N HIS A 106 7.65 -29.18 15.66
CA HIS A 106 6.29 -28.88 15.24
C HIS A 106 5.59 -30.13 14.70
N GLY A 107 4.30 -30.26 14.97
CA GLY A 107 3.46 -31.32 14.44
C GLY A 107 3.96 -32.73 14.81
N VAL A 108 4.13 -33.01 16.11
CA VAL A 108 4.43 -34.37 16.56
C VAL A 108 3.27 -35.32 16.18
N GLN A 109 3.54 -36.20 15.21
CA GLN A 109 2.56 -37.09 14.58
C GLN A 109 2.61 -38.52 15.12
N ALA A 110 3.76 -38.94 15.64
CA ALA A 110 3.95 -40.26 16.22
C ALA A 110 3.72 -40.23 17.74
N GLU A 111 3.00 -41.24 18.23
CA GLU A 111 2.92 -41.56 19.66
C GLU A 111 3.97 -42.63 20.01
N ASP A 112 4.27 -42.78 21.29
CA ASP A 112 5.11 -43.87 21.78
C ASP A 112 4.58 -45.22 21.32
N GLY A 113 5.40 -45.98 20.58
CA GLY A 113 4.96 -47.27 20.05
C GLY A 113 5.65 -47.70 18.76
N PRO A 114 5.11 -48.75 18.11
CA PRO A 114 5.65 -49.29 16.88
C PRO A 114 5.40 -48.36 15.70
N VAL A 115 6.45 -48.05 14.95
CA VAL A 115 6.41 -47.26 13.71
C VAL A 115 6.90 -48.10 12.53
N THR A 116 6.39 -47.78 11.33
CA THR A 116 6.89 -48.37 10.09
C THR A 116 7.99 -47.50 9.50
N GLN A 117 8.87 -48.11 8.70
CA GLN A 117 9.85 -47.35 7.92
C GLN A 117 9.16 -46.25 7.08
N GLY A 118 9.73 -45.06 7.09
CA GLY A 118 9.24 -43.88 6.37
C GLY A 118 8.07 -43.15 7.05
N ALA A 119 7.55 -43.64 8.18
CA ALA A 119 6.47 -42.96 8.90
C ALA A 119 6.93 -41.55 9.33
N PRO A 120 6.13 -40.49 9.09
CA PRO A 120 6.43 -39.16 9.63
C PRO A 120 6.30 -39.18 11.15
N LEU A 121 7.31 -38.64 11.83
CA LEU A 121 7.35 -38.60 13.29
C LEU A 121 7.01 -37.20 13.80
N MET A 122 7.69 -36.19 13.28
CA MET A 122 7.54 -34.78 13.64
C MET A 122 8.19 -33.91 12.56
N GLU A 123 8.06 -32.60 12.69
CA GLU A 123 8.72 -31.61 11.84
C GLU A 123 9.66 -30.75 12.68
N ILE A 124 10.82 -30.41 12.14
CA ILE A 124 11.69 -29.37 12.68
C ILE A 124 11.54 -28.15 11.78
N VAL A 125 11.25 -27.00 12.38
CA VAL A 125 10.95 -25.77 11.67
C VAL A 125 11.87 -24.65 12.15
N ASP A 126 12.53 -23.96 11.22
CA ASP A 126 13.29 -22.75 11.54
C ASP A 126 12.39 -21.51 11.48
N TYR A 127 12.03 -20.96 12.65
CA TYR A 127 11.26 -19.72 12.76
C TYR A 127 12.13 -18.46 12.79
N GLN A 128 13.46 -18.59 12.78
CA GLN A 128 14.38 -17.44 12.72
C GLN A 128 14.56 -16.95 11.29
N SER A 129 14.53 -17.86 10.33
CA SER A 129 14.62 -17.56 8.89
C SER A 129 13.24 -17.61 8.26
N LEU A 130 12.57 -16.45 8.21
CA LEU A 130 11.26 -16.30 7.55
C LEU A 130 11.42 -15.74 6.14
N GLN A 131 10.61 -16.26 5.23
CA GLN A 131 10.42 -15.76 3.87
C GLN A 131 8.96 -15.37 3.64
N ALA A 132 8.69 -14.53 2.65
CA ALA A 132 7.33 -14.30 2.20
C ALA A 132 6.98 -15.22 1.03
N ILE A 133 5.80 -15.84 1.10
CA ILE A 133 5.20 -16.58 0.00
C ILE A 133 4.08 -15.70 -0.55
N VAL A 134 4.27 -15.18 -1.76
CA VAL A 134 3.32 -14.25 -2.40
C VAL A 134 2.61 -14.92 -3.56
N GLN A 135 1.34 -14.57 -3.75
CA GLN A 135 0.51 -15.07 -4.84
C GLN A 135 0.52 -14.09 -6.00
N ILE A 136 0.83 -14.58 -7.20
CA ILE A 136 0.92 -13.80 -8.44
C ILE A 136 -0.16 -14.32 -9.39
N ASP A 137 -1.04 -13.43 -9.86
CA ASP A 137 -2.05 -13.79 -10.84
C ASP A 137 -1.42 -14.16 -12.20
N GLU A 138 -2.07 -15.05 -12.97
CA GLU A 138 -1.62 -15.44 -14.30
C GLU A 138 -1.44 -14.25 -15.27
N SER A 139 -2.19 -13.16 -15.06
CA SER A 139 -2.04 -11.92 -15.85
C SER A 139 -0.69 -11.24 -15.65
N ASP A 140 -0.11 -11.38 -14.46
CA ASP A 140 1.04 -10.59 -14.02
C ASP A 140 2.32 -11.41 -13.99
N ILE A 141 2.22 -12.73 -14.09
CA ILE A 141 3.36 -13.66 -14.04
C ILE A 141 4.44 -13.36 -15.10
N GLY A 142 4.05 -12.81 -16.25
CA GLY A 142 4.98 -12.43 -17.31
C GLY A 142 5.88 -11.23 -16.98
N SER A 143 5.54 -10.48 -15.92
CA SER A 143 6.30 -9.33 -15.43
C SER A 143 7.14 -9.63 -14.19
N VAL A 144 7.10 -10.86 -13.68
CA VAL A 144 7.79 -11.25 -12.44
C VAL A 144 8.88 -12.27 -12.74
N SER A 145 10.09 -12.02 -12.24
CA SER A 145 11.28 -12.85 -12.42
C SER A 145 12.04 -13.07 -11.12
N GLU A 146 12.81 -14.15 -11.06
CA GLU A 146 13.79 -14.36 -9.99
C GLU A 146 14.83 -13.22 -10.00
N GLY A 147 15.17 -12.72 -8.82
CA GLY A 147 16.06 -11.57 -8.63
C GLY A 147 15.35 -10.21 -8.57
N ASP A 148 14.05 -10.13 -8.86
CA ASP A 148 13.31 -8.87 -8.73
C ASP A 148 13.17 -8.45 -7.27
N GLU A 149 13.30 -7.15 -7.02
CA GLU A 149 13.14 -6.55 -5.71
C GLU A 149 11.67 -6.15 -5.46
N MET A 150 11.21 -6.33 -4.22
CA MET A 150 9.89 -5.90 -3.77
C MET A 150 9.93 -5.36 -2.35
N THR A 151 9.03 -4.44 -2.03
CA THR A 151 8.79 -3.99 -0.66
C THR A 151 7.67 -4.83 -0.07
N VAL A 152 7.95 -5.54 1.01
CA VAL A 152 6.99 -6.41 1.70
C VAL A 152 6.54 -5.75 2.98
N ARG A 153 5.24 -5.48 3.08
CA ARG A 153 4.60 -4.91 4.26
C ARG A 153 3.92 -6.00 5.08
N ILE A 154 4.32 -6.14 6.34
CA ILE A 154 3.68 -7.10 7.26
C ILE A 154 2.41 -6.48 7.84
N SER A 155 1.25 -7.07 7.56
CA SER A 155 -0.05 -6.44 7.91
C SER A 155 -0.25 -6.25 9.42
N ALA A 156 0.32 -7.15 10.25
CA ALA A 156 0.13 -7.13 11.70
C ALA A 156 0.92 -6.01 12.41
N SER A 157 2.14 -5.72 11.94
CA SER A 157 3.02 -4.70 12.52
C SER A 157 2.97 -3.37 11.75
N GLY A 158 2.61 -3.42 10.47
CA GLY A 158 2.77 -2.31 9.53
C GLY A 158 4.21 -2.06 9.09
N GLU A 159 5.16 -2.90 9.52
CA GLU A 159 6.57 -2.82 9.14
C GLU A 159 6.74 -3.16 7.66
N GLU A 160 7.66 -2.46 7.00
CA GLU A 160 8.03 -2.66 5.61
C GLU A 160 9.48 -3.12 5.55
N VAL A 161 9.73 -4.15 4.76
CA VAL A 161 11.04 -4.77 4.56
C VAL A 161 11.27 -5.00 3.09
N THR A 162 12.50 -4.79 2.62
CA THR A 162 12.85 -5.16 1.24
C THR A 162 12.99 -6.68 1.16
N GLY A 163 12.56 -7.25 0.05
CA GLY A 163 12.76 -8.65 -0.26
C GLY A 163 13.16 -8.85 -1.72
N THR A 164 13.81 -9.98 -1.99
CA THR A 164 14.21 -10.39 -3.34
C THR A 164 13.52 -11.71 -3.67
N ILE A 165 12.96 -11.81 -4.87
CA ILE A 165 12.38 -13.08 -5.34
C ILE A 165 13.50 -14.09 -5.56
N VAL A 166 13.41 -15.23 -4.87
CA VAL A 166 14.37 -16.33 -5.03
C VAL A 166 13.85 -17.41 -5.98
N THR A 167 12.54 -17.67 -5.94
CA THR A 167 11.92 -18.73 -6.73
C THR A 167 10.54 -18.27 -7.19
N VAL A 168 10.18 -18.59 -8.44
CA VAL A 168 8.81 -18.48 -8.94
C VAL A 168 8.32 -19.86 -9.36
N SER A 169 7.11 -20.27 -8.93
CA SER A 169 6.58 -21.59 -9.25
C SER A 169 6.36 -21.74 -10.76
N ASN A 170 6.72 -22.91 -11.31
CA ASN A 170 6.46 -23.25 -12.70
C ASN A 170 5.06 -23.85 -12.93
N GLU A 171 4.34 -24.14 -11.85
CA GLU A 171 2.99 -24.68 -11.87
C GLU A 171 2.04 -23.66 -11.22
N ALA A 172 0.91 -23.44 -11.89
CA ALA A 172 -0.16 -22.63 -11.33
C ALA A 172 -0.95 -23.45 -10.32
N SER A 173 -1.19 -22.86 -9.15
CA SER A 173 -2.16 -23.35 -8.19
C SER A 173 -3.54 -22.78 -8.54
N ALA A 174 -4.56 -23.62 -8.45
CA ALA A 174 -5.94 -23.17 -8.55
C ALA A 174 -6.65 -23.57 -7.25
N ASN A 175 -7.28 -22.60 -6.58
CA ASN A 175 -8.19 -22.95 -5.49
C ASN A 175 -9.31 -23.84 -6.06
N GLN A 176 -9.74 -24.85 -5.29
CA GLN A 176 -10.73 -25.87 -5.69
C GLN A 176 -12.15 -25.31 -5.91
N THR A 177 -12.30 -23.99 -6.07
CA THR A 177 -13.56 -23.31 -6.34
C THR A 177 -13.69 -23.06 -7.85
N PRO A 178 -14.85 -23.35 -8.48
CA PRO A 178 -15.06 -23.18 -9.93
C PRO A 178 -14.81 -21.77 -10.51
N SER A 179 -14.66 -20.76 -9.64
CA SER A 179 -14.44 -19.36 -10.00
C SER A 179 -13.07 -18.83 -9.56
N ALA A 180 -12.21 -19.68 -9.00
CA ALA A 180 -10.89 -19.26 -8.57
C ALA A 180 -10.00 -19.05 -9.80
N ARG A 181 -9.34 -17.89 -9.87
CA ARG A 181 -8.29 -17.66 -10.85
C ARG A 181 -7.07 -18.51 -10.51
N ALA A 182 -6.37 -18.95 -11.55
CA ALA A 182 -5.07 -19.58 -11.40
C ALA A 182 -4.06 -18.54 -10.92
N TYR A 183 -3.21 -18.92 -9.96
CA TYR A 183 -2.14 -18.09 -9.44
C TYR A 183 -0.86 -18.92 -9.33
N PHE A 184 0.27 -18.24 -9.40
CA PHE A 184 1.59 -18.78 -9.14
C PHE A 184 2.05 -18.32 -7.76
N THR A 185 3.03 -19.01 -7.18
CA THR A 185 3.62 -18.62 -5.90
C THR A 185 5.06 -18.21 -6.12
N ALA A 186 5.45 -17.05 -5.60
CA ALA A 186 6.84 -16.66 -5.50
C ALA A 186 7.31 -16.70 -4.05
N GLU A 187 8.52 -17.22 -3.88
CA GLU A 187 9.25 -17.20 -2.62
C GLU A 187 10.14 -15.97 -2.61
N VAL A 188 10.03 -15.19 -1.55
CA VAL A 188 10.70 -13.89 -1.40
C VAL A 188 11.56 -13.96 -0.15
N GLU A 189 12.87 -13.93 -0.35
CA GLU A 189 13.83 -13.78 0.74
C GLU A 189 13.74 -12.35 1.27
N LEU A 190 13.52 -12.21 2.57
CA LEU A 190 13.32 -10.91 3.21
C LEU A 190 14.61 -10.47 3.90
N GLU A 191 14.90 -9.18 3.86
CA GLU A 191 15.90 -8.62 4.73
C GLU A 191 15.51 -8.86 6.21
N LYS A 192 16.51 -8.96 7.08
CA LYS A 192 16.39 -9.42 8.48
C LYS A 192 15.09 -8.97 9.17
N LEU A 193 14.26 -9.94 9.54
CA LEU A 193 13.04 -9.73 10.34
C LEU A 193 13.26 -10.14 11.79
N GLU A 194 12.75 -9.34 12.74
CA GLU A 194 12.77 -9.68 14.17
C GLU A 194 11.35 -9.64 14.76
N GLY A 195 10.99 -10.66 15.54
CA GLY A 195 9.70 -10.70 16.25
C GLY A 195 8.48 -11.02 15.38
N MET A 196 8.68 -11.32 14.10
CA MET A 196 7.61 -11.78 13.20
C MET A 196 7.29 -13.26 13.42
N ARG A 197 6.09 -13.66 13.03
CA ARG A 197 5.63 -15.05 13.16
C ARG A 197 5.22 -15.59 11.80
N ALA A 198 5.55 -16.85 11.57
CA ALA A 198 5.00 -17.62 10.45
C ALA A 198 3.46 -17.53 10.41
N GLY A 199 2.90 -17.45 9.21
CA GLY A 199 1.46 -17.34 8.97
C GLY A 199 0.90 -15.91 9.04
N MET A 200 1.70 -14.90 9.42
CA MET A 200 1.28 -13.50 9.30
C MET A 200 1.06 -13.14 7.82
N THR A 201 0.00 -12.39 7.54
CA THR A 201 -0.29 -11.88 6.20
C THR A 201 0.70 -10.77 5.83
N VAL A 202 1.07 -10.75 4.56
CA VAL A 202 1.91 -9.71 3.97
C VAL A 202 1.28 -9.17 2.70
N GLU A 203 1.61 -7.93 2.38
CA GLU A 203 1.34 -7.28 1.10
C GLU A 203 2.68 -6.89 0.49
N ALA A 204 2.99 -7.45 -0.68
CA ALA A 204 4.20 -7.17 -1.42
C ALA A 204 3.92 -6.20 -2.55
N MET A 205 4.74 -5.17 -2.66
CA MET A 205 4.66 -4.13 -3.67
C MET A 205 5.91 -4.19 -4.54
N MET A 206 5.71 -4.29 -5.85
CA MET A 206 6.78 -4.34 -6.86
C MET A 206 6.56 -3.22 -7.87
N VAL A 207 7.64 -2.56 -8.30
CA VAL A 207 7.59 -1.58 -9.38
C VAL A 207 7.25 -2.30 -10.68
N ARG A 208 6.22 -1.85 -11.38
CA ARG A 208 5.76 -2.42 -12.65
C ARG A 208 6.34 -1.67 -13.85
N ASP A 209 6.07 -0.38 -13.91
CA ASP A 209 6.53 0.50 -14.98
C ASP A 209 6.99 1.84 -14.37
N GLU A 210 8.02 2.44 -14.95
CA GLU A 210 8.59 3.71 -14.51
C GLU A 210 8.91 4.61 -15.71
N SER A 211 8.44 5.85 -15.65
CA SER A 211 8.81 6.94 -16.57
C SER A 211 9.57 8.00 -15.79
N VAL A 212 10.86 8.18 -16.08
CA VAL A 212 11.77 9.05 -15.30
C VAL A 212 11.87 10.44 -15.92
N GLN A 213 11.70 11.48 -15.10
CA GLN A 213 11.84 12.89 -15.51
C GLN A 213 10.98 13.23 -16.75
N VAL A 214 9.70 12.90 -16.68
CA VAL A 214 8.71 13.17 -17.72
C VAL A 214 7.79 14.33 -17.31
N PRO A 215 7.15 15.03 -18.27
CA PRO A 215 6.17 16.06 -17.95
C PRO A 215 4.96 15.43 -17.24
N THR A 216 4.60 15.95 -16.07
CA THR A 216 3.49 15.44 -15.26
C THR A 216 2.54 16.55 -14.82
N LEU A 217 1.29 16.16 -14.61
CA LEU A 217 0.27 17.00 -13.99
C LEU A 217 -0.69 16.16 -13.15
N SER A 218 -1.44 16.81 -12.26
CA SER A 218 -2.47 16.13 -11.48
C SER A 218 -3.51 15.52 -12.41
N LEU A 219 -3.98 14.33 -12.05
CA LEU A 219 -5.05 13.66 -12.80
C LEU A 219 -6.32 14.53 -12.89
N ASP A 220 -6.57 15.37 -11.89
CA ASP A 220 -7.67 16.34 -11.85
C ASP A 220 -7.62 17.38 -12.99
N GLY A 221 -6.44 17.60 -13.58
CA GLY A 221 -6.23 18.57 -14.66
C GLY A 221 -6.53 18.02 -16.06
N ILE A 222 -6.74 16.70 -16.20
CA ILE A 222 -7.09 16.06 -17.47
C ILE A 222 -8.62 15.93 -17.58
N GLU A 223 -9.14 16.35 -18.73
CA GLU A 223 -10.50 16.09 -19.15
C GLU A 223 -10.54 15.27 -20.43
N TYR A 224 -11.67 14.62 -20.70
CA TYR A 224 -11.90 13.83 -21.90
C TYR A 224 -13.09 14.41 -22.65
N ASP A 225 -12.98 14.51 -23.96
CA ASP A 225 -14.09 14.93 -24.80
C ASP A 225 -15.05 13.77 -25.12
N ASP A 226 -16.08 14.03 -25.92
CA ASP A 226 -17.07 13.03 -26.33
C ASP A 226 -16.48 11.87 -27.17
N GLN A 227 -15.21 11.97 -27.59
CA GLN A 227 -14.49 10.97 -28.36
C GLN A 227 -13.40 10.27 -27.52
N ASP A 228 -13.42 10.42 -26.19
CA ASP A 228 -12.42 9.91 -25.24
C ASP A 228 -10.99 10.45 -25.51
N GLN A 229 -10.86 11.63 -26.13
CA GLN A 229 -9.56 12.29 -26.32
C GLN A 229 -9.21 13.17 -25.12
N ALA A 230 -8.03 12.96 -24.54
CA ALA A 230 -7.54 13.73 -23.41
C ALA A 230 -7.19 15.17 -23.81
N PHE A 231 -7.61 16.13 -23.00
CA PHE A 231 -7.27 17.54 -23.16
C PHE A 231 -7.12 18.23 -21.80
N VAL A 232 -6.44 19.38 -21.81
CA VAL A 232 -6.33 20.30 -20.68
C VAL A 232 -6.85 21.68 -21.09
N TRP A 233 -7.16 22.52 -20.11
CA TRP A 233 -7.39 23.94 -20.34
C TRP A 233 -6.11 24.73 -20.13
N VAL A 234 -5.80 25.60 -21.08
CA VAL A 234 -4.70 26.57 -20.98
C VAL A 234 -5.27 27.97 -21.14
N GLU A 235 -4.72 28.93 -20.41
CA GLU A 235 -5.09 30.34 -20.57
C GLU A 235 -4.26 30.96 -21.70
N ASN A 236 -4.92 31.59 -22.67
CA ASN A 236 -4.24 32.30 -23.75
C ASN A 236 -3.82 33.72 -23.33
N ASP A 237 -3.11 34.44 -24.20
CA ASP A 237 -2.62 35.80 -23.93
C ASP A 237 -3.75 36.82 -23.64
N GLU A 238 -4.99 36.50 -24.03
CA GLU A 238 -6.19 37.33 -23.83
C GLU A 238 -6.92 37.00 -22.52
N GLY A 239 -6.50 35.95 -21.79
CA GLY A 239 -7.11 35.48 -20.54
C GLY A 239 -8.27 34.50 -20.72
N ASP A 240 -8.50 34.03 -21.95
CA ASP A 240 -9.53 33.06 -22.29
C ASP A 240 -8.99 31.62 -22.19
N LEU A 241 -9.87 30.68 -21.84
CA LEU A 241 -9.52 29.26 -21.77
C LEU A 241 -9.59 28.61 -23.15
N GLU A 242 -8.49 27.97 -23.54
CA GLU A 242 -8.37 27.19 -24.77
C GLU A 242 -8.17 25.71 -24.45
N LYS A 243 -8.85 24.84 -25.20
CA LYS A 243 -8.61 23.40 -25.14
C LYS A 243 -7.30 23.05 -25.82
N ARG A 244 -6.43 22.36 -25.12
CA ARG A 244 -5.21 21.76 -25.68
C ARG A 244 -5.28 20.25 -25.52
N PHE A 245 -5.37 19.54 -26.64
CA PHE A 245 -5.29 18.09 -26.65
C PHE A 245 -3.88 17.62 -26.25
N VAL A 246 -3.85 16.53 -25.49
CA VAL A 246 -2.62 15.91 -24.99
C VAL A 246 -2.67 14.41 -25.21
N GLU A 247 -1.50 13.79 -25.31
CA GLU A 247 -1.36 12.34 -25.20
C GLU A 247 -0.81 12.01 -23.82
N THR A 248 -1.35 10.96 -23.19
CA THR A 248 -1.02 10.58 -21.81
C THR A 248 -0.30 9.23 -21.75
N GLY A 249 0.55 9.08 -20.74
CA GLY A 249 1.35 7.89 -20.48
C GLY A 249 1.00 7.21 -19.15
N LEU A 250 2.02 6.90 -18.36
CA LEU A 250 1.84 6.27 -17.05
C LEU A 250 1.07 7.17 -16.08
N THR A 251 0.32 6.55 -15.17
CA THR A 251 -0.30 7.23 -14.04
C THR A 251 -0.11 6.43 -12.76
N ASP A 252 0.27 7.12 -11.70
CA ASP A 252 0.35 6.56 -10.34
C ASP A 252 -0.98 6.72 -9.57
N GLY A 253 -2.04 7.20 -10.23
CA GLY A 253 -3.35 7.46 -9.66
C GLY A 253 -3.51 8.86 -9.04
N MET A 254 -2.43 9.63 -8.88
CA MET A 254 -2.46 11.03 -8.47
C MET A 254 -1.99 11.95 -9.60
N ARG A 255 -0.91 11.54 -10.26
CA ARG A 255 -0.31 12.25 -11.38
C ARG A 255 -0.33 11.39 -12.62
N ILE A 256 -0.27 12.06 -13.77
CA ILE A 256 -0.26 11.43 -15.08
C ILE A 256 0.86 12.04 -15.92
N GLU A 257 1.57 11.16 -16.60
CA GLU A 257 2.58 11.50 -17.60
C GLU A 257 1.90 12.08 -18.85
N ILE A 258 2.49 13.14 -19.40
CA ILE A 258 2.12 13.72 -20.68
C ILE A 258 3.21 13.41 -21.70
N THR A 259 2.87 12.60 -22.70
CA THR A 259 3.80 12.20 -23.77
C THR A 259 3.83 13.22 -24.91
N GLU A 260 2.69 13.87 -25.19
CA GLU A 260 2.58 14.92 -26.21
C GLU A 260 1.64 16.05 -25.78
N GLY A 261 1.88 17.27 -26.29
CA GLY A 261 0.97 18.42 -26.16
C GLY A 261 1.34 19.44 -25.08
N LEU A 262 2.19 19.09 -24.12
CA LEU A 262 2.69 20.01 -23.09
C LEU A 262 4.20 19.83 -22.84
N SER A 263 4.82 20.83 -22.24
CA SER A 263 6.21 20.81 -21.79
C SER A 263 6.32 21.21 -20.31
N PRO A 264 7.39 20.81 -19.60
CA PRO A 264 7.63 21.26 -18.23
C PRO A 264 7.64 22.79 -18.15
N GLY A 265 6.94 23.35 -17.16
CA GLY A 265 6.73 24.78 -16.98
C GLY A 265 5.48 25.36 -17.67
N ASP A 266 4.80 24.60 -18.53
CA ASP A 266 3.49 25.01 -19.05
C ASP A 266 2.48 25.13 -17.90
N ARG A 267 1.56 26.10 -17.98
CA ARG A 267 0.52 26.30 -16.95
C ARG A 267 -0.84 25.89 -17.51
N ILE A 268 -1.52 25.03 -16.76
CA ILE A 268 -2.88 24.59 -17.03
C ILE A 268 -3.86 25.18 -16.02
N VAL A 269 -5.12 25.21 -16.39
CA VAL A 269 -6.25 25.57 -15.53
C VAL A 269 -7.01 24.29 -15.19
N ILE A 270 -7.21 24.05 -13.90
CA ILE A 270 -8.01 22.93 -13.39
C ILE A 270 -9.41 23.48 -13.13
N GLU A 271 -10.39 23.04 -13.93
CA GLU A 271 -11.78 23.32 -13.62
C GLU A 271 -12.21 22.46 -12.42
N GLU A 272 -12.70 23.10 -11.35
CA GLU A 272 -13.35 22.33 -10.29
C GLU A 272 -14.63 21.74 -10.85
N THR A 273 -14.57 20.46 -11.25
CA THR A 273 -15.78 19.68 -11.51
C THR A 273 -16.55 19.63 -10.20
N SER A 274 -17.60 20.45 -10.11
CA SER A 274 -18.53 20.43 -8.99
C SER A 274 -19.18 19.04 -8.93
N ALA A 275 -18.71 18.20 -8.01
CA ALA A 275 -19.36 16.95 -7.64
C ALA A 275 -20.75 17.26 -7.06
N GLY A 276 -21.75 17.38 -7.93
CA GLY A 276 -23.09 17.85 -7.62
C GLY A 276 -24.19 17.06 -8.33
N GLY A 277 -23.98 15.77 -8.54
CA GLY A 277 -24.97 14.83 -9.07
C GLY A 277 -25.39 13.81 -8.03
N GLY A 278 -25.92 14.25 -6.89
CA GLY A 278 -26.48 13.36 -5.88
C GLY A 278 -27.56 12.47 -6.49
N PHE A 279 -27.27 11.18 -6.60
CA PHE A 279 -28.27 10.15 -6.82
C PHE A 279 -29.27 10.21 -5.65
N ALA A 280 -30.37 10.94 -5.82
CA ALA A 280 -31.53 10.82 -4.96
C ALA A 280 -32.28 9.56 -5.39
N PRO A 281 -32.35 8.50 -4.56
CA PRO A 281 -33.21 7.36 -4.89
C PRO A 281 -34.67 7.84 -4.98
N PRO A 282 -35.48 7.30 -5.89
CA PRO A 282 -36.87 7.72 -6.04
C PRO A 282 -37.62 7.42 -4.73
N MET A 283 -38.10 8.50 -4.09
CA MET A 283 -39.01 8.41 -2.96
C MET A 283 -40.27 7.67 -3.41
N MET A 284 -40.41 6.43 -2.94
CA MET A 284 -41.60 5.61 -3.13
C MET A 284 -42.76 6.29 -2.40
N GLY A 285 -43.64 6.94 -3.16
CA GLY A 285 -44.82 7.61 -2.65
C GLY A 285 -45.74 6.64 -1.94
N GLY A 286 -45.82 6.76 -0.62
CA GLY A 286 -46.82 6.09 0.22
C GLY A 286 -48.22 6.61 -0.12
N GLY A 287 -48.91 5.90 -1.00
CA GLY A 287 -50.34 6.07 -1.24
C GLY A 287 -51.14 5.28 -0.20
N GLY A 288 -51.62 5.98 0.83
CA GLY A 288 -52.69 5.50 1.68
C GLY A 288 -54.05 5.92 1.14
N GLN A 289 -54.89 4.93 0.84
CA GLN A 289 -56.32 4.86 1.17
C GLN A 289 -56.82 3.44 0.93
#